data_AF-A0A0F2LB76-F1
#
_entry.id   AF-A0A0F2LB76-F1
#
_cell.length_a   1.000
_cell.length_b   1.000
_cell.length_c   1.000
_cell.angle_alpha   90.00
_cell.angle_beta   90.00
_cell.angle_gamma   90.00
#
_symmetry.space_group_name_H-M   'P 1'
#
loop_
_entity.id
_entity.type
_entity.pdbx_description
1 polymer ?
#
loop_
_entity_poly.entity_id
_entity_poly.type
_entity_poly.pdbx_seq_one_letter_code
_entity_poly.pdbx_strand_id
1 'polypeptide(L)'
;MLSFNTPSALAIGRRGGRLAVLDLESSRVYEEALPADVDLAEVGVEGVEVRGHIALASFSTNIVKAVAVDGEAYTLDSRGLVKLKRAKVSLKNIKMREFGPWDDAYNKALLILKGESALVLGASRAGALLHLSFAGSDKAHIDAALRAVEELRKFGDVSITCSCRLGPMPLEILAKNKNEYILAKIYMNIASDYGQKALVIRGSGGNISKRFTGPLAELNKYIAEVF
;
A
#
# COMPACT_ATOMS: atom_id res chain seq x y z
N MET A 1 7.31 9.70 6.95
CA MET A 1 7.69 8.27 6.91
C MET A 1 8.18 7.88 8.29
N LEU A 2 7.66 6.78 8.84
CA LEU A 2 8.09 6.22 10.12
C LEU A 2 8.94 4.98 9.89
N SER A 3 9.91 4.72 10.77
CA SER A 3 10.82 3.57 10.65
C SER A 3 10.95 2.85 11.98
N PHE A 4 10.91 1.51 11.95
CA PHE A 4 10.90 0.66 13.12
C PHE A 4 11.93 -0.45 12.97
N ASN A 5 12.66 -0.74 14.05
CA ASN A 5 13.52 -1.93 14.10
C ASN A 5 12.66 -3.18 14.07
N THR A 6 13.14 -4.21 13.39
CA THR A 6 12.40 -5.47 13.29
C THR A 6 13.03 -6.54 14.17
N PRO A 7 12.23 -7.45 14.75
CA PRO A 7 10.79 -7.64 14.59
C PRO A 7 9.95 -6.48 15.16
N SER A 8 8.82 -6.17 14.52
CA SER A 8 7.93 -5.08 14.92
C SER A 8 6.48 -5.46 14.67
N ALA A 9 5.60 -5.08 15.58
CA ALA A 9 4.16 -5.17 15.43
C ALA A 9 3.54 -3.81 15.77
N LEU A 10 2.67 -3.33 14.89
CA LEU A 10 2.14 -1.98 14.88
C LEU A 10 0.62 -2.03 14.76
N ALA A 11 -0.07 -1.19 15.51
CA ALA A 11 -1.48 -0.88 15.29
C ALA A 11 -1.60 0.53 14.70
N ILE A 12 -2.43 0.67 13.68
CA ILE A 12 -2.59 1.90 12.90
C ILE A 12 -4.05 2.31 12.97
N GLY A 13 -4.31 3.56 13.33
CA GLY A 13 -5.66 4.08 13.48
C GLY A 13 -5.64 5.59 13.69
N ARG A 14 -6.59 6.11 14.45
CA ARG A 14 -6.59 7.51 14.90
C ARG A 14 -6.39 7.64 16.40
N ARG A 15 -5.84 8.79 16.80
CA ARG A 15 -5.82 9.26 18.18
C ARG A 15 -5.92 10.78 18.16
N GLY A 16 -6.84 11.36 18.93
CA GLY A 16 -7.03 12.82 18.99
C GLY A 16 -7.26 13.50 17.63
N GLY A 17 -7.94 12.82 16.69
CA GLY A 17 -8.18 13.33 15.32
C GLY A 17 -6.98 13.26 14.37
N ARG A 18 -5.86 12.70 14.82
CA ARG A 18 -4.63 12.51 14.05
C ARG A 18 -4.48 11.05 13.61
N LEU A 19 -3.73 10.82 12.53
CA LEU A 19 -3.27 9.47 12.20
C LEU A 19 -2.28 9.03 13.28
N ALA A 20 -2.46 7.82 13.81
CA ALA A 20 -1.64 7.31 14.88
C ALA A 20 -1.13 5.90 14.58
N VAL A 21 0.14 5.66 14.92
CA VAL A 21 0.79 4.35 14.90
C VAL A 21 1.24 4.02 16.31
N LEU A 22 0.66 2.97 16.90
CA LEU A 22 1.06 2.39 18.17
C LEU A 22 2.04 1.24 17.90
N ASP A 23 3.26 1.36 18.39
CA ASP A 23 4.20 0.26 18.46
C ASP A 23 3.85 -0.67 19.62
N LEU A 24 3.42 -1.89 19.30
CA LEU A 24 2.90 -2.86 20.27
C LEU A 24 4.01 -3.50 21.11
N GLU A 25 5.26 -3.40 20.68
CA GLU A 25 6.41 -3.92 21.43
C GLU A 25 6.90 -2.91 22.47
N SER A 26 6.93 -1.61 22.12
CA SER A 26 7.42 -0.54 23.00
C SER A 26 6.33 0.28 23.68
N SER A 27 5.05 0.08 23.30
CA SER A 27 3.90 0.92 23.67
C SER A 27 4.02 2.40 23.26
N ARG A 28 5.01 2.75 22.40
CA ARG A 28 5.19 4.11 21.92
C ARG A 28 4.16 4.45 20.85
N VAL A 29 3.64 5.66 20.89
CA VAL A 29 2.70 6.19 19.89
C VAL A 29 3.37 7.27 19.06
N TYR A 30 3.15 7.21 17.75
CA TYR A 30 3.59 8.19 16.77
C TYR A 30 2.35 8.80 16.10
N GLU A 31 2.28 10.13 16.03
CA GLU A 31 1.08 10.83 15.56
C GLU A 31 1.42 11.81 14.44
N GLU A 32 0.75 11.66 13.31
CA GLU A 32 0.94 12.47 12.09
C GLU A 32 -0.34 13.20 11.73
N ALA A 33 -0.23 14.26 10.94
CA ALA A 33 -1.42 14.87 10.36
C ALA A 33 -2.13 13.83 9.48
N LEU A 34 -3.46 13.77 9.58
CA LEU A 34 -4.25 12.86 8.76
C LEU A 34 -4.28 13.42 7.32
N PRO A 35 -3.74 12.71 6.31
CA PRO A 35 -3.52 13.30 4.99
C PRO A 35 -4.74 13.18 4.05
N ALA A 36 -5.85 12.62 4.52
CA ALA A 36 -7.10 12.46 3.78
C ALA A 36 -8.31 12.43 4.73
N ASP A 37 -9.49 12.83 4.25
CA ASP A 37 -10.73 12.64 4.99
C ASP A 37 -11.16 11.17 4.91
N VAL A 38 -10.74 10.38 5.91
CA VAL A 38 -11.09 8.96 6.04
C VAL A 38 -11.48 8.63 7.48
N ASP A 39 -12.34 7.62 7.63
CA ASP A 39 -12.77 7.17 8.95
C ASP A 39 -11.81 6.12 9.49
N LEU A 40 -10.98 6.53 10.46
CA LEU A 40 -10.07 5.64 11.17
C LEU A 40 -10.68 5.16 12.49
N ALA A 41 -10.46 3.88 12.80
CA ALA A 41 -10.77 3.37 14.13
C ALA A 41 -9.73 3.88 15.13
N GLU A 42 -10.13 4.05 16.39
CA GLU A 42 -9.24 4.50 17.45
C GLU A 42 -8.16 3.46 17.74
N VAL A 43 -6.91 3.91 17.88
CA VAL A 43 -5.78 3.02 18.19
C VAL A 43 -5.59 2.90 19.70
N GLY A 44 -5.35 1.68 20.18
CA GLY A 44 -5.14 1.45 21.60
C GLY A 44 -5.03 -0.02 21.96
N VAL A 45 -5.01 -0.28 23.26
CA VAL A 45 -5.12 -1.63 23.81
C VAL A 45 -6.23 -1.62 24.85
N GLU A 46 -7.19 -2.54 24.71
CA GLU A 46 -8.29 -2.73 25.64
C GLU A 46 -8.12 -4.11 26.31
N GLY A 47 -7.64 -4.10 27.55
CA GLY A 47 -7.22 -5.32 28.24
C GLY A 47 -6.03 -5.97 27.52
N VAL A 48 -6.27 -7.04 26.79
CA VAL A 48 -5.26 -7.75 25.98
C VAL A 48 -5.48 -7.61 24.48
N GLU A 49 -6.60 -7.00 24.06
CA GLU A 49 -6.98 -6.84 22.67
C GLU A 49 -6.42 -5.53 22.11
N VAL A 50 -5.84 -5.60 20.93
CA VAL A 50 -5.33 -4.46 20.18
C VAL A 50 -6.49 -3.83 19.41
N ARG A 51 -6.64 -2.51 19.55
CA ARG A 51 -7.61 -1.67 18.84
C ARG A 51 -6.89 -0.89 17.74
N GLY A 52 -7.57 -0.67 16.63
CA GLY A 52 -7.04 0.10 15.51
C GLY A 52 -7.78 -0.22 14.21
N HIS A 53 -7.45 0.50 13.15
CA HIS A 53 -8.02 0.24 11.83
C HIS A 53 -7.31 -0.94 11.15
N ILE A 54 -5.97 -0.93 11.15
CA ILE A 54 -5.10 -1.98 10.62
C ILE A 54 -4.09 -2.38 11.69
N ALA A 55 -3.84 -3.68 11.84
CA ALA A 55 -2.63 -4.16 12.51
C ALA A 55 -1.65 -4.67 11.46
N LEU A 56 -0.38 -4.35 11.64
CA LEU A 56 0.70 -4.68 10.72
C LEU A 56 1.88 -5.23 11.50
N ALA A 57 2.56 -6.22 10.97
CA ALA A 57 3.72 -6.76 11.64
C ALA A 57 4.77 -7.32 10.68
N SER A 58 6.03 -7.23 11.10
CA SER A 58 7.18 -7.66 10.31
C SER A 58 8.20 -8.40 11.16
N PHE A 59 8.57 -9.61 10.73
CA PHE A 59 9.34 -10.56 11.56
C PHE A 59 10.59 -11.11 10.88
N SER A 60 10.78 -10.84 9.60
CA SER A 60 11.97 -11.21 8.84
C SER A 60 12.21 -10.23 7.70
N THR A 61 13.29 -10.42 6.94
CA THR A 61 13.70 -9.53 5.84
C THR A 61 12.63 -9.29 4.78
N ASN A 62 11.74 -10.27 4.55
CA ASN A 62 10.74 -10.24 3.47
C ASN A 62 9.31 -10.52 3.93
N ILE A 63 9.05 -10.59 5.25
CA ILE A 63 7.71 -10.88 5.77
C ILE A 63 7.16 -9.61 6.41
N VAL A 64 6.18 -9.02 5.74
CA VAL A 64 5.30 -8.00 6.30
C VAL A 64 3.87 -8.48 6.13
N LYS A 65 3.12 -8.55 7.22
CA LYS A 65 1.74 -9.01 7.23
C LYS A 65 0.85 -7.92 7.77
N ALA A 66 -0.38 -7.83 7.25
CA ALA A 66 -1.39 -6.91 7.75
C ALA A 66 -2.75 -7.58 7.86
N VAL A 67 -3.59 -7.01 8.72
CA VAL A 67 -4.98 -7.42 8.92
C VAL A 67 -5.83 -6.21 9.28
N ALA A 68 -7.07 -6.21 8.82
CA ALA A 68 -8.07 -5.24 9.27
C ALA A 68 -8.57 -5.62 10.67
N VAL A 69 -8.70 -4.64 11.56
CA VAL A 69 -9.12 -4.89 12.96
C VAL A 69 -10.53 -4.32 13.17
N ASP A 70 -10.64 -3.02 13.46
CA ASP A 70 -11.92 -2.37 13.75
C ASP A 70 -12.51 -1.63 12.55
N GLY A 71 -11.78 -1.51 11.44
CA GLY A 71 -12.23 -0.87 10.21
C GLY A 71 -12.15 -1.76 8.97
N GLU A 72 -12.67 -1.29 7.84
CA GLU A 72 -12.46 -1.94 6.55
C GLU A 72 -11.21 -1.40 5.86
N ALA A 73 -10.28 -2.30 5.54
CA ALA A 73 -9.10 -1.97 4.78
C ALA A 73 -8.97 -2.90 3.57
N TYR A 74 -8.30 -2.39 2.55
CA TYR A 74 -8.16 -3.02 1.25
C TYR A 74 -6.68 -3.09 0.87
N THR A 75 -6.36 -3.95 -0.09
CA THR A 75 -5.08 -3.95 -0.77
C THR A 75 -5.35 -3.92 -2.27
N LEU A 76 -4.47 -3.24 -3.01
CA LEU A 76 -4.51 -3.24 -4.46
C LEU A 76 -3.48 -4.24 -4.98
N ASP A 77 -3.95 -5.30 -5.64
CA ASP A 77 -3.10 -6.32 -6.25
C ASP A 77 -3.54 -6.68 -7.66
N SER A 78 -2.85 -7.62 -8.31
CA SER A 78 -3.13 -7.98 -9.70
C SER A 78 -4.52 -8.57 -9.93
N ARG A 79 -5.30 -8.89 -8.89
CA ARG A 79 -6.70 -9.32 -8.95
C ARG A 79 -7.67 -8.12 -8.91
N GLY A 80 -7.20 -6.97 -8.45
CA GLY A 80 -7.96 -5.73 -8.30
C GLY A 80 -7.92 -5.21 -6.86
N LEU A 81 -9.01 -4.59 -6.43
CA LEU A 81 -9.19 -4.12 -5.06
C LEU A 81 -9.69 -5.26 -4.18
N VAL A 82 -8.83 -5.75 -3.27
CA VAL A 82 -9.10 -6.92 -2.43
C VAL A 82 -9.27 -6.49 -0.98
N LYS A 83 -10.36 -6.90 -0.33
CA LYS A 83 -10.53 -6.66 1.11
C LYS A 83 -9.46 -7.41 1.90
N LEU A 84 -8.81 -6.73 2.85
CA LEU A 84 -7.98 -7.40 3.84
C LEU A 84 -8.86 -8.29 4.72
N LYS A 85 -8.32 -9.43 5.13
CA LYS A 85 -8.96 -10.25 6.14
C LYS A 85 -9.14 -9.46 7.42
N ARG A 86 -10.22 -9.78 8.14
CA ARG A 86 -10.52 -9.23 9.44
C ARG A 86 -10.14 -10.21 10.53
N ALA A 87 -9.46 -9.74 11.57
CA ALA A 87 -9.16 -10.56 12.73
C ALA A 87 -9.11 -9.70 13.99
N LYS A 88 -9.48 -10.31 15.12
CA LYS A 88 -9.08 -9.81 16.43
C LYS A 88 -7.59 -10.03 16.62
N VAL A 89 -6.92 -9.05 17.19
CA VAL A 89 -5.48 -9.08 17.43
C VAL A 89 -5.27 -8.93 18.92
N SER A 90 -4.63 -9.92 19.55
CA SER A 90 -4.29 -9.85 20.96
C SER A 90 -2.78 -9.65 21.14
N LEU A 91 -2.37 -9.03 22.24
CA LEU A 91 -0.96 -8.92 22.62
C LEU A 91 -0.30 -10.31 22.78
N LYS A 92 -1.07 -11.34 23.14
CA LYS A 92 -0.58 -12.72 23.19
C LYS A 92 -0.20 -13.22 21.79
N ASN A 93 -1.04 -13.01 20.79
CA ASN A 93 -0.76 -13.41 19.40
C ASN A 93 0.48 -12.70 18.85
N ILE A 94 0.64 -11.40 19.17
CA ILE A 94 1.82 -10.62 18.81
C ILE A 94 3.08 -11.27 19.41
N LYS A 95 3.10 -11.50 20.73
CA LYS A 95 4.25 -12.07 21.45
C LYS A 95 4.62 -13.48 20.97
N MET A 96 3.63 -14.31 20.68
CA MET A 96 3.82 -15.69 20.18
C MET A 96 4.10 -15.74 18.68
N ARG A 97 4.01 -14.60 17.98
CA ARG A 97 4.22 -14.45 16.54
C ARG A 97 3.25 -15.23 15.65
N GLU A 98 1.98 -15.28 16.07
CA GLU A 98 0.94 -16.05 15.38
C GLU A 98 0.13 -15.16 14.41
N PHE A 99 0.53 -15.16 13.14
CA PHE A 99 -0.08 -14.35 12.06
C PHE A 99 -0.59 -15.20 10.89
N GLY A 100 -0.94 -16.45 11.17
CA GLY A 100 -1.41 -17.42 10.18
C GLY A 100 -2.48 -16.87 9.23
N PRO A 101 -3.53 -16.18 9.72
CA PRO A 101 -4.58 -15.67 8.85
C PRO A 101 -4.27 -14.30 8.23
N TRP A 102 -3.17 -13.62 8.57
CA TRP A 102 -2.92 -12.25 8.06
C TRP A 102 -2.43 -12.24 6.62
N ASP A 103 -2.83 -11.23 5.87
CA ASP A 103 -2.46 -11.05 4.47
C ASP A 103 -1.05 -10.51 4.34
N ASP A 104 -0.35 -10.91 3.29
CA ASP A 104 0.94 -10.34 2.94
C ASP A 104 0.75 -8.88 2.50
N ALA A 105 1.54 -7.99 3.08
CA ALA A 105 1.48 -6.54 2.90
C ALA A 105 2.82 -5.95 2.45
N TYR A 106 3.84 -6.79 2.22
CA TYR A 106 5.16 -6.33 1.82
C TYR A 106 5.10 -5.69 0.42
N ASN A 107 5.48 -4.41 0.33
CA ASN A 107 5.39 -3.61 -0.90
C ASN A 107 4.00 -3.64 -1.54
N LYS A 108 2.94 -3.64 -0.74
CA LYS A 108 1.56 -3.45 -1.23
C LYS A 108 1.00 -2.12 -0.78
N ALA A 109 0.15 -1.55 -1.62
CA ALA A 109 -0.65 -0.39 -1.25
C ALA A 109 -1.87 -0.87 -0.45
N LEU A 110 -1.84 -0.61 0.85
CA LEU A 110 -2.99 -0.79 1.73
C LEU A 110 -3.85 0.48 1.67
N LEU A 111 -5.16 0.32 1.59
CA LEU A 111 -6.10 1.41 1.34
C LEU A 111 -7.19 1.42 2.40
N ILE A 112 -7.51 2.62 2.87
CA ILE A 112 -8.71 2.89 3.68
C ILE A 112 -9.51 3.95 2.91
N LEU A 113 -10.78 3.68 2.67
CA LEU A 113 -11.61 4.44 1.72
C LEU A 113 -12.77 5.14 2.44
N LYS A 114 -13.10 6.35 1.99
CA LYS A 114 -14.31 7.08 2.40
C LYS A 114 -14.79 7.96 1.25
N GLY A 115 -15.88 7.54 0.59
CA GLY A 115 -16.37 8.23 -0.61
C GLY A 115 -15.30 8.31 -1.69
N GLU A 116 -14.95 9.52 -2.10
CA GLU A 116 -13.91 9.79 -3.11
C GLU A 116 -12.50 9.90 -2.52
N SER A 117 -12.37 9.96 -1.19
CA SER A 117 -11.09 10.07 -0.49
C SER A 117 -10.53 8.70 -0.13
N ALA A 118 -9.20 8.60 -0.16
CA ALA A 118 -8.49 7.40 0.28
C ALA A 118 -7.25 7.77 1.09
N LEU A 119 -6.94 6.95 2.09
CA LEU A 119 -5.64 6.92 2.74
C LEU A 119 -4.89 5.73 2.18
N VAL A 120 -3.74 5.99 1.57
CA VAL A 120 -2.80 4.94 1.19
C VAL A 120 -1.74 4.77 2.26
N LEU A 121 -1.55 3.53 2.67
CA LEU A 121 -0.50 3.07 3.56
C LEU A 121 0.39 2.11 2.77
N GLY A 122 1.69 2.24 2.93
CA GLY A 122 2.61 1.25 2.41
C GLY A 122 3.66 0.85 3.41
N ALA A 123 3.94 -0.44 3.41
CA ALA A 123 4.92 -1.05 4.26
C ALA A 123 6.01 -1.71 3.42
N SER A 124 7.25 -1.33 3.71
CA SER A 124 8.41 -1.82 2.98
C SER A 124 9.58 -2.05 3.94
N ARG A 125 10.61 -2.73 3.46
CA ARG A 125 11.76 -3.16 4.23
C ARG A 125 13.03 -2.58 3.63
N ALA A 126 13.95 -2.16 4.49
CA ALA A 126 15.33 -1.91 4.11
C ALA A 126 16.25 -2.47 5.21
N GLY A 127 16.89 -3.60 4.94
CA GLY A 127 17.69 -4.32 5.95
C GLY A 127 16.85 -4.68 7.17
N ALA A 128 17.28 -4.25 8.35
CA ALA A 128 16.61 -4.51 9.64
C ALA A 128 15.41 -3.59 9.93
N LEU A 129 15.11 -2.63 9.04
CA LEU A 129 14.06 -1.63 9.25
C LEU A 129 12.78 -1.96 8.49
N LEU A 130 11.66 -1.74 9.16
CA LEU A 130 10.33 -1.61 8.58
C LEU A 130 10.03 -0.11 8.39
N HIS A 131 9.73 0.28 7.16
CA HIS A 131 9.31 1.64 6.82
C HIS A 131 7.80 1.67 6.57
N LEU A 132 7.12 2.61 7.23
CA LEU A 132 5.73 2.95 6.97
C LEU A 132 5.62 4.35 6.38
N SER A 133 4.89 4.43 5.27
CA SER A 133 4.51 5.70 4.65
C SER A 133 3.00 5.79 4.53
N PHE A 134 2.50 7.01 4.65
CA PHE A 134 1.10 7.36 4.56
C PHE A 134 0.97 8.55 3.63
N ALA A 135 -0.04 8.53 2.77
CA ALA A 135 -0.40 9.67 1.94
C ALA A 135 -1.90 9.71 1.68
N GLY A 136 -2.40 10.91 1.41
CA GLY A 136 -3.71 11.09 0.84
C GLY A 136 -3.73 10.60 -0.60
N SER A 137 -4.82 9.95 -0.97
CA SER A 137 -5.13 9.52 -2.32
C SER A 137 -6.63 9.72 -2.58
N ASP A 138 -7.08 9.33 -3.76
CA ASP A 138 -8.48 9.45 -4.15
C ASP A 138 -8.91 8.24 -5.00
N LYS A 139 -10.23 8.17 -5.23
CA LYS A 139 -10.83 7.14 -6.05
C LYS A 139 -10.36 7.17 -7.51
N ALA A 140 -10.06 8.34 -8.07
CA ALA A 140 -9.60 8.46 -9.45
C ALA A 140 -8.26 7.74 -9.66
N HIS A 141 -7.34 7.81 -8.69
CA HIS A 141 -6.06 7.08 -8.74
C HIS A 141 -6.24 5.58 -8.62
N ILE A 142 -7.14 5.14 -7.74
CA ILE A 142 -7.47 3.71 -7.57
C ILE A 142 -8.10 3.17 -8.85
N ASP A 143 -9.08 3.88 -9.42
CA ASP A 143 -9.75 3.48 -10.66
C ASP A 143 -8.79 3.49 -11.85
N ALA A 144 -7.87 4.44 -11.92
CA ALA A 144 -6.81 4.45 -12.94
C ALA A 144 -5.93 3.21 -12.83
N ALA A 145 -5.57 2.80 -11.62
CA ALA A 145 -4.79 1.59 -11.39
C ALA A 145 -5.55 0.32 -11.78
N LEU A 146 -6.84 0.22 -11.41
CA LEU A 146 -7.68 -0.91 -11.78
C LEU A 146 -7.83 -1.04 -13.30
N ARG A 147 -8.12 0.06 -14.00
CA ARG A 147 -8.18 0.07 -15.47
C ARG A 147 -6.87 -0.32 -16.12
N ALA A 148 -5.74 0.17 -15.59
CA ALA A 148 -4.43 -0.20 -16.10
C ALA A 148 -4.14 -1.69 -15.92
N VAL A 149 -4.52 -2.29 -14.79
CA VAL A 149 -4.42 -3.75 -14.56
C VAL A 149 -5.24 -4.51 -15.59
N GLU A 150 -6.49 -4.12 -15.81
CA GLU A 150 -7.38 -4.76 -16.78
C GLU A 150 -6.82 -4.70 -18.20
N GLU A 151 -6.32 -3.53 -18.61
CA GLU A 151 -5.72 -3.36 -19.92
C GLU A 151 -4.47 -4.23 -20.05
N LEU A 152 -3.55 -4.12 -19.10
CA LEU A 152 -2.27 -4.82 -19.10
C LEU A 152 -2.40 -6.35 -19.04
N ARG A 153 -3.49 -6.89 -18.49
CA ARG A 153 -3.78 -8.34 -18.54
C ARG A 153 -3.92 -8.87 -19.98
N LYS A 154 -4.29 -8.02 -20.93
CA LYS A 154 -4.35 -8.39 -22.35
C LYS A 154 -2.95 -8.62 -22.95
N PHE A 155 -1.92 -8.01 -22.36
CA PHE A 155 -0.53 -8.15 -22.81
C PHE A 155 0.13 -9.43 -22.27
N GLY A 156 -0.12 -9.77 -21.00
CA GLY A 156 0.45 -10.95 -20.35
C GLY A 156 0.21 -10.98 -18.84
N ASP A 157 1.10 -11.67 -18.11
CA ASP A 157 0.98 -11.84 -16.66
C ASP A 157 1.21 -10.52 -15.92
N VAL A 158 0.22 -10.10 -15.12
CA VAL A 158 0.24 -8.83 -14.39
C VAL A 158 0.62 -9.03 -12.92
N SER A 159 1.49 -8.14 -12.45
CA SER A 159 1.89 -8.00 -11.05
C SER A 159 1.78 -6.54 -10.62
N ILE A 160 1.49 -6.29 -9.35
CA ILE A 160 1.46 -4.95 -8.77
C ILE A 160 2.38 -4.93 -7.57
N THR A 161 3.19 -3.88 -7.47
CA THR A 161 4.01 -3.57 -6.30
C THR A 161 3.90 -2.08 -5.99
N CYS A 162 3.92 -1.73 -4.72
CA CYS A 162 4.06 -0.35 -4.28
C CYS A 162 5.47 -0.11 -3.75
N SER A 163 6.19 0.79 -4.39
CA SER A 163 7.45 1.34 -3.90
C SER A 163 7.18 2.46 -2.88
N CYS A 164 6.34 2.14 -1.90
CA CYS A 164 5.72 3.07 -0.96
C CYS A 164 6.69 3.74 0.04
N ARG A 165 7.96 3.32 0.10
CA ARG A 165 9.01 4.07 0.82
C ARG A 165 9.31 5.45 0.24
N LEU A 166 8.96 5.67 -1.03
CA LEU A 166 9.17 6.93 -1.71
C LEU A 166 7.99 7.87 -1.42
N GLY A 167 8.27 9.16 -1.21
CA GLY A 167 7.26 10.18 -0.92
C GLY A 167 6.07 10.21 -1.91
N PRO A 168 6.30 10.06 -3.23
CA PRO A 168 5.20 9.98 -4.21
C PRO A 168 4.34 8.71 -4.13
N MET A 169 4.78 7.68 -3.38
CA MET A 169 4.15 6.37 -3.27
C MET A 169 3.79 5.74 -4.63
N PRO A 170 4.79 5.47 -5.50
CA PRO A 170 4.55 4.87 -6.80
C PRO A 170 4.02 3.44 -6.67
N LEU A 171 2.86 3.22 -7.26
CA LEU A 171 2.27 1.95 -7.58
C LEU A 171 2.73 1.52 -8.98
N GLU A 172 3.42 0.40 -9.06
CA GLU A 172 4.04 -0.15 -10.26
C GLU A 172 3.23 -1.38 -10.71
N ILE A 173 2.61 -1.28 -11.87
CA ILE A 173 1.83 -2.35 -12.49
C ILE A 173 2.66 -2.88 -13.66
N LEU A 174 3.16 -4.10 -13.51
CA LEU A 174 4.07 -4.73 -14.46
C LEU A 174 3.37 -5.90 -15.14
N ALA A 175 3.26 -5.82 -16.46
CA ALA A 175 2.83 -6.91 -17.33
C ALA A 175 4.05 -7.54 -18.01
N LYS A 176 4.12 -8.87 -18.02
CA LYS A 176 5.20 -9.62 -18.69
C LYS A 176 4.63 -10.60 -19.70
N ASN A 177 5.27 -10.66 -20.86
CA ASN A 177 5.02 -11.66 -21.88
C ASN A 177 6.35 -12.14 -22.45
N LYS A 178 6.76 -13.36 -22.08
CA LYS A 178 8.08 -13.92 -22.41
C LYS A 178 9.21 -12.95 -21.98
N ASN A 179 9.97 -12.42 -22.93
CA ASN A 179 11.07 -11.49 -22.70
C ASN A 179 10.66 -10.02 -22.80
N GLU A 180 9.39 -9.72 -23.10
CA GLU A 180 8.87 -8.35 -23.17
C GLU A 180 8.13 -7.97 -21.89
N TYR A 181 8.10 -6.67 -21.61
CA TYR A 181 7.36 -6.13 -20.48
C TYR A 181 6.74 -4.77 -20.80
N ILE A 182 5.63 -4.49 -20.14
CA ILE A 182 5.05 -3.15 -20.02
C ILE A 182 4.95 -2.82 -18.53
N LEU A 183 5.48 -1.67 -18.13
CA LEU A 183 5.44 -1.15 -16.77
C LEU A 183 4.66 0.17 -16.77
N ALA A 184 3.53 0.20 -16.10
CA ALA A 184 2.81 1.42 -15.76
C ALA A 184 3.12 1.84 -14.32
N LYS A 185 3.38 3.12 -14.07
CA LYS A 185 3.50 3.69 -12.73
C LYS A 185 2.47 4.78 -12.52
N ILE A 186 1.78 4.70 -11.38
CA ILE A 186 0.83 5.67 -10.86
C ILE A 186 1.34 6.13 -9.50
N TYR A 187 1.30 7.42 -9.21
CA TYR A 187 1.80 7.94 -7.93
C TYR A 187 0.62 8.18 -7.00
N MET A 188 0.48 7.36 -5.97
CA MET A 188 -0.73 7.35 -5.13
C MET A 188 -0.85 8.58 -4.23
N ASN A 189 0.26 9.26 -3.94
CA ASN A 189 0.24 10.48 -3.14
C ASN A 189 -0.19 11.68 -4.00
N ILE A 190 -1.44 12.11 -3.86
CA ILE A 190 -2.02 13.21 -4.66
C ILE A 190 -1.41 14.59 -4.34
N ALA A 191 -0.81 14.73 -3.16
CA ALA A 191 -0.12 15.96 -2.77
C ALA A 191 1.30 16.07 -3.36
N SER A 192 1.78 15.04 -4.05
CA SER A 192 3.09 15.07 -4.73
C SER A 192 2.98 15.72 -6.12
N ASP A 193 4.04 16.38 -6.57
CA ASP A 193 4.21 16.86 -7.96
C ASP A 193 4.06 15.76 -9.04
N TYR A 194 4.13 14.50 -8.62
CA TYR A 194 3.93 13.33 -9.46
C TYR A 194 2.51 12.76 -9.40
N GLY A 195 1.68 13.16 -8.44
CA GLY A 195 0.34 12.58 -8.23
C GLY A 195 -0.51 12.63 -9.50
N GLN A 196 -0.49 13.76 -10.22
CA GLN A 196 -1.22 13.93 -11.47
C GLN A 196 -0.51 13.36 -12.71
N LYS A 197 0.57 12.60 -12.54
CA LYS A 197 1.38 12.04 -13.63
C LYS A 197 1.31 10.52 -13.66
N ALA A 198 1.53 9.96 -14.84
CA ALA A 198 1.76 8.56 -15.07
C ALA A 198 3.04 8.35 -15.89
N LEU A 199 3.66 7.18 -15.71
CA LEU A 199 4.79 6.71 -16.51
C LEU A 199 4.42 5.37 -17.11
N VAL A 200 4.62 5.19 -18.41
CA VAL A 200 4.48 3.89 -19.08
C VAL A 200 5.76 3.58 -19.83
N ILE A 201 6.29 2.37 -19.65
CA ILE A 201 7.51 1.88 -20.28
C ILE A 201 7.18 0.55 -20.96
N ARG A 202 7.61 0.39 -22.22
CA ARG A 202 7.76 -0.93 -22.84
C ARG A 202 9.23 -1.26 -22.99
N GLY A 203 9.56 -2.52 -22.77
CA GLY A 203 10.91 -2.99 -22.98
C GLY A 203 11.01 -4.48 -23.23
N SER A 204 12.24 -4.94 -23.46
CA SER A 204 12.57 -6.36 -23.57
C SER A 204 13.96 -6.64 -23.01
N GLY A 205 14.11 -7.74 -22.26
CA GLY A 205 15.41 -8.15 -21.69
C GLY A 205 16.07 -7.08 -20.81
N GLY A 206 15.28 -6.22 -20.16
CA GLY A 206 15.76 -5.09 -19.36
C GLY A 206 16.00 -3.79 -20.14
N ASN A 207 16.02 -3.83 -21.48
CA ASN A 207 16.14 -2.62 -22.31
C ASN A 207 14.79 -1.92 -22.46
N ILE A 208 14.81 -0.59 -22.51
CA ILE A 208 13.62 0.24 -22.74
C ILE A 208 13.53 0.54 -24.24
N SER A 209 12.41 0.21 -24.87
CA SER A 209 12.15 0.50 -26.29
C SER A 209 11.23 1.71 -26.47
N LYS A 210 10.27 1.90 -25.57
CA LYS A 210 9.38 3.07 -25.54
C LYS A 210 9.15 3.55 -24.11
N ARG A 211 8.99 4.86 -23.95
CA ARG A 211 8.68 5.49 -22.67
C ARG A 211 7.75 6.70 -22.88
N PHE A 212 6.68 6.73 -22.12
CA PHE A 212 5.76 7.86 -22.03
C PHE A 212 5.70 8.40 -20.61
N THR A 213 5.62 9.71 -20.46
CA THR A 213 5.37 10.36 -19.17
C THR A 213 4.46 11.54 -19.42
N GLY A 214 3.35 11.61 -18.70
CA GLY A 214 2.33 12.63 -18.92
C GLY A 214 1.22 12.56 -17.88
N PRO A 215 0.09 13.25 -18.11
CA PRO A 215 -1.04 13.26 -17.18
C PRO A 215 -1.58 11.86 -16.86
N LEU A 216 -1.98 11.62 -15.60
CA LEU A 216 -2.60 10.37 -15.17
C LEU A 216 -3.87 10.04 -15.99
N ALA A 217 -4.64 11.07 -16.36
CA ALA A 217 -5.85 10.93 -17.17
C ALA A 217 -5.60 10.26 -18.53
N GLU A 218 -4.39 10.36 -19.07
CA GLU A 218 -4.01 9.76 -20.36
C GLU A 218 -3.36 8.37 -20.22
N LEU A 219 -3.29 7.80 -19.00
CA LEU A 219 -2.60 6.54 -18.74
C LEU A 219 -2.97 5.41 -19.71
N ASN A 220 -4.26 5.18 -19.95
CA ASN A 220 -4.71 4.10 -20.85
C ASN A 220 -4.34 4.35 -22.31
N LYS A 221 -4.30 5.62 -22.74
CA LYS A 221 -3.81 5.99 -24.07
C LYS A 221 -2.33 5.62 -24.19
N TYR A 222 -1.52 5.94 -23.18
CA TYR A 222 -0.10 5.56 -23.15
C TYR A 222 0.11 4.05 -23.14
N ILE A 223 -0.72 3.30 -22.41
CA ILE A 223 -0.69 1.83 -22.42
C ILE A 223 -0.99 1.32 -23.83
N ALA A 224 -2.05 1.81 -24.48
CA ALA A 224 -2.42 1.39 -25.84
C ALA A 224 -1.33 1.70 -26.89
N GLU A 225 -0.62 2.82 -26.77
CA GLU A 225 0.48 3.19 -27.69
C GLU A 225 1.74 2.32 -27.55
N VAL A 226 1.85 1.59 -26.43
CA VAL A 226 2.94 0.66 -26.16
C VAL A 226 2.54 -0.80 -26.22
N PHE A 227 1.29 -1.14 -26.54
CA PHE A 227 0.92 -2.49 -26.96
C PHE A 227 1.57 -2.87 -28.28
#